data_AF-A0A544W8I6-F1
#
_entry.id   AF-A0A544W8I6-F1
#
_cell.length_a   1.000
_cell.length_b   1.000
_cell.length_c   1.000
_cell.angle_alpha   90.00
_cell.angle_beta   90.00
_cell.angle_gamma   90.00
#
_symmetry.space_group_name_H-M   'P 1'
#
loop_
_entity.id
_entity.type
_entity.pdbx_description
1 polymer ?
#
loop_
_entity_poly.entity_id
_entity_poly.type
_entity_poly.pdbx_seq_one_letter_code
_entity_poly.pdbx_strand_id
1 'polypeptide(L)'
;MFWDRDADKGRCAAGGGHNAQGFMFVLPSNRPETAVGQTAWRYCRKCRGIYFNGFDTHGVCPGGGAHGRLRPNADGSRTDPNYLLNHDLPEGETATSQRTWFFCRKCFGLFYGGFPSQGVCAAGGGHDREGSFEFMLAHAPVASTGFGDDNVAIPVNE
;
A
#
# COMPACT_ATOMS: atom_id res chain seq x y z
N MET A 1 1.49 2.90 3.55
CA MET A 1 2.75 2.52 2.87
C MET A 1 3.07 3.52 1.78
N PHE A 2 4.34 3.81 1.50
CA PHE A 2 4.74 4.73 0.42
C PHE A 2 5.93 4.18 -0.41
N TRP A 3 6.23 4.86 -1.51
CA TRP A 3 7.35 4.55 -2.40
C TRP A 3 8.60 5.36 -2.03
N ASP A 4 9.64 4.72 -1.49
CA ASP A 4 10.84 5.40 -0.97
C ASP A 4 11.93 5.69 -2.01
N ARG A 5 11.75 5.32 -3.29
CA ARG A 5 12.73 5.65 -4.34
C ARG A 5 12.61 7.07 -4.88
N ASP A 6 11.48 7.72 -4.65
CA ASP A 6 11.23 9.07 -5.15
C ASP A 6 11.85 10.09 -4.20
N ALA A 7 12.51 11.13 -4.75
CA ALA A 7 13.02 12.25 -3.95
C ALA A 7 11.90 12.97 -3.17
N ASP A 8 10.68 12.94 -3.73
CA ASP A 8 9.45 13.30 -3.04
C ASP A 8 8.80 12.03 -2.45
N LYS A 9 8.97 11.85 -1.14
CA LYS A 9 8.46 10.72 -0.36
C LYS A 9 6.94 10.73 -0.18
N GLY A 10 6.23 11.70 -0.77
CA GLY A 10 4.78 11.79 -0.73
C GLY A 10 4.25 12.50 0.50
N ARG A 11 2.92 12.65 0.57
CA ARG A 11 2.22 13.38 1.62
C ARG A 11 1.73 12.42 2.70
N CYS A 12 2.11 12.69 3.94
CA CYS A 12 1.60 11.97 5.12
C CYS A 12 0.32 12.63 5.63
N ALA A 13 -0.62 11.81 6.13
CA ALA A 13 -1.85 12.31 6.76
C ALA A 13 -1.59 13.04 8.09
N ALA A 14 -0.47 12.76 8.77
CA ALA A 14 -0.01 13.49 9.94
C ALA A 14 0.57 14.89 9.60
N GLY A 15 0.77 15.18 8.31
CA GLY A 15 1.52 16.34 7.83
C GLY A 15 2.93 15.97 7.39
N GLY A 16 3.55 16.81 6.56
CA GLY A 16 4.92 16.55 6.07
C GLY A 16 5.04 15.39 5.08
N GLY A 17 6.25 14.86 4.96
CA GLY A 17 6.60 13.73 4.09
C GLY A 17 6.85 12.45 4.88
N HIS A 18 6.79 11.30 4.21
CA HIS A 18 7.00 10.02 4.89
C HIS A 18 8.48 9.75 5.22
N ASN A 19 8.74 9.15 6.39
CA ASN A 19 10.04 8.56 6.73
C ASN A 19 9.99 7.04 6.56
N ALA A 20 10.99 6.47 5.89
CA ALA A 20 11.09 5.03 5.68
C ALA A 20 11.84 4.37 6.84
N GLN A 21 11.27 3.32 7.42
CA GLN A 21 12.01 2.40 8.27
C GLN A 21 11.40 0.98 8.17
N GLY A 22 12.19 -0.07 8.44
CA GLY A 22 11.79 -1.48 8.26
C GLY A 22 12.35 -2.12 6.97
N PHE A 23 11.66 -3.14 6.45
CA PHE A 23 11.99 -3.91 5.24
C PHE A 23 11.80 -3.19 3.88
N MET A 24 12.13 -3.87 2.78
CA MET A 24 11.66 -3.51 1.43
C MET A 24 10.63 -4.52 0.96
N PHE A 25 9.38 -4.12 0.71
CA PHE A 25 8.34 -5.04 0.24
C PHE A 25 8.32 -5.16 -1.28
N VAL A 26 7.86 -6.30 -1.74
CA VAL A 26 7.65 -6.61 -3.15
C VAL A 26 6.16 -6.82 -3.36
N LEU A 27 5.57 -6.04 -4.24
CA LEU A 27 4.17 -6.20 -4.62
C LEU A 27 4.11 -6.78 -6.05
N PRO A 28 3.70 -8.05 -6.21
CA PRO A 28 3.50 -8.63 -7.54
C PRO A 28 2.52 -7.79 -8.35
N SER A 29 2.91 -7.40 -9.55
CA SER A 29 2.04 -6.63 -10.46
C SER A 29 1.56 -7.49 -11.62
N ASN A 30 0.40 -7.12 -12.18
CA ASN A 30 -0.17 -7.70 -13.40
C ASN A 30 -0.40 -9.22 -13.31
N ARG A 31 -0.76 -9.71 -12.11
CA ARG A 31 -1.19 -11.08 -11.84
C ARG A 31 -2.72 -11.15 -11.77
N PRO A 32 -3.33 -12.29 -12.15
CA PRO A 32 -4.76 -12.50 -11.95
C PRO A 32 -5.09 -12.65 -10.47
N GLU A 33 -6.34 -12.32 -10.11
CA GLU A 33 -6.90 -12.57 -8.77
C GLU A 33 -6.90 -14.07 -8.45
N THR A 34 -6.66 -14.40 -7.19
CA THR A 34 -6.67 -15.79 -6.70
C THR A 34 -7.49 -15.88 -5.41
N ALA A 35 -7.76 -17.09 -4.94
CA ALA A 35 -8.50 -17.30 -3.68
C ALA A 35 -7.81 -16.68 -2.44
N VAL A 36 -6.50 -16.41 -2.52
CA VAL A 36 -5.68 -15.85 -1.44
C VAL A 36 -4.94 -14.59 -1.89
N GLY A 37 -5.34 -13.99 -3.01
CA GLY A 37 -4.62 -12.89 -3.64
C GLY A 37 -5.58 -11.88 -4.23
N GLN A 38 -5.70 -10.74 -3.57
CA GLN A 38 -6.62 -9.67 -3.95
C GLN A 38 -5.94 -8.71 -4.94
N THR A 39 -6.61 -8.42 -6.05
CA THR A 39 -6.13 -7.43 -7.04
C THR A 39 -6.69 -6.03 -6.76
N ALA A 40 -6.63 -5.13 -7.74
CA ALA A 40 -7.13 -3.77 -7.68
C ALA A 40 -6.38 -2.85 -6.70
N TRP A 41 -5.20 -3.26 -6.23
CA TRP A 41 -4.30 -2.39 -5.48
C TRP A 41 -3.48 -1.52 -6.43
N ARG A 42 -3.38 -0.24 -6.11
CA ARG A 42 -2.84 0.80 -7.00
C ARG A 42 -1.88 1.71 -6.27
N TYR A 43 -0.97 2.29 -7.03
CA TYR A 43 -0.09 3.34 -6.55
C TYR A 43 -0.65 4.72 -6.85
N CYS A 44 -0.77 5.57 -5.82
CA CYS A 44 -1.24 6.94 -5.96
C CYS A 44 -0.06 7.90 -6.11
N ARG A 45 0.04 8.60 -7.25
CA ARG A 45 1.11 9.59 -7.49
C ARG A 45 1.04 10.84 -6.61
N LYS A 46 -0.11 11.13 -6.00
CA LYS A 46 -0.28 12.32 -5.14
C LYS A 46 0.30 12.13 -3.74
N CYS A 47 -0.03 11.01 -3.10
CA CYS A 47 0.45 10.70 -1.75
C CYS A 47 1.60 9.68 -1.75
N ARG A 48 1.97 9.14 -2.92
CA ARG A 48 2.97 8.07 -3.10
C ARG A 48 2.61 6.76 -2.39
N GLY A 49 1.34 6.58 -2.00
CA GLY A 49 0.88 5.43 -1.25
C GLY A 49 0.10 4.40 -2.04
N ILE A 50 0.03 3.19 -1.50
CA ILE A 50 -0.79 2.08 -2.02
C ILE A 50 -2.22 2.22 -1.51
N TYR A 51 -3.19 2.17 -2.43
CA TYR A 51 -4.62 2.24 -2.13
C TYR A 51 -5.39 1.17 -2.89
N PHE A 52 -6.51 0.74 -2.31
CA PHE A 52 -7.41 -0.20 -2.94
C PHE A 52 -8.38 0.54 -3.88
N ASN A 53 -8.51 0.08 -5.11
CA ASN A 53 -9.35 0.67 -6.15
C ASN A 53 -10.52 -0.25 -6.54
N GLY A 54 -11.07 -0.99 -5.58
CA GLY A 54 -12.23 -1.88 -5.79
C GLY A 54 -13.60 -1.26 -5.51
N PHE A 55 -13.67 -0.01 -5.02
CA PHE A 55 -14.93 0.71 -4.80
C PHE A 55 -14.93 2.11 -5.42
N ASP A 56 -16.11 2.59 -5.80
CA ASP A 56 -16.31 3.85 -6.55
C ASP A 56 -16.05 5.14 -5.75
N THR A 57 -15.98 5.05 -4.42
CA THR A 57 -15.76 6.22 -3.55
C THR A 57 -14.27 6.60 -3.43
N HIS A 58 -13.36 5.68 -3.79
CA HIS A 58 -11.90 5.86 -3.86
C HIS A 58 -11.20 6.40 -2.60
N GLY A 59 -11.87 6.56 -1.47
CA GLY A 59 -11.29 6.98 -0.19
C GLY A 59 -10.63 8.36 -0.18
N VAL A 60 -10.40 8.91 1.02
CA VAL A 60 -9.70 10.20 1.18
C VAL A 60 -8.19 10.04 0.98
N CYS A 61 -7.63 10.80 0.05
CA CYS A 61 -6.21 10.81 -0.26
C CYS A 61 -5.44 11.82 0.62
N PRO A 62 -4.31 11.43 1.25
CA PRO A 62 -3.43 12.37 1.95
C PRO A 62 -2.89 13.51 1.08
N GLY A 63 -2.79 13.29 -0.24
CA GLY A 63 -2.38 14.30 -1.21
C GLY A 63 -3.51 15.24 -1.65
N GLY A 64 -4.69 15.16 -1.04
CA GLY A 64 -5.84 16.01 -1.31
C GLY A 64 -6.88 15.39 -2.24
N GLY A 65 -8.16 15.52 -1.84
CA GLY A 65 -9.32 14.95 -2.53
C GLY A 65 -9.42 13.43 -2.37
N ALA A 66 -10.10 12.76 -3.29
CA ALA A 66 -10.15 11.30 -3.35
C ALA A 66 -8.92 10.72 -4.08
N HIS A 67 -8.62 9.43 -3.88
CA HIS A 67 -7.68 8.75 -4.77
C HIS A 67 -8.20 8.78 -6.20
N GLY A 68 -7.27 8.88 -7.16
CA GLY A 68 -7.64 9.03 -8.57
C GLY A 68 -8.32 7.77 -9.11
N ARG A 69 -9.32 7.95 -9.97
CA ARG A 69 -9.66 6.92 -10.96
C ARG A 69 -8.44 6.73 -11.85
N LEU A 70 -8.13 5.48 -12.18
CA LEU A 70 -7.01 5.14 -13.08
C LEU A 70 -7.08 6.04 -14.30
N ARG A 71 -6.01 6.82 -14.56
CA ARG A 71 -5.96 7.60 -15.80
C ARG A 71 -5.36 6.69 -16.87
N PRO A 72 -6.11 6.35 -17.93
CA PRO A 72 -5.47 5.79 -19.10
C PRO A 72 -4.44 6.79 -19.63
N ASN A 73 -3.36 6.27 -20.20
CA ASN A 73 -2.48 7.02 -21.07
C ASN A 73 -3.28 7.61 -22.25
N ALA A 74 -2.68 8.56 -22.97
CA ALA A 74 -3.32 9.19 -24.12
C ALA A 74 -3.76 8.20 -25.22
N ASP A 75 -3.14 7.02 -25.27
CA ASP A 75 -3.44 5.91 -26.19
C ASP A 75 -4.47 4.90 -25.64
N GLY A 76 -5.05 5.16 -24.47
CA GLY A 76 -5.99 4.26 -23.81
C GLY A 76 -5.34 3.10 -23.03
N SER A 77 -4.01 2.93 -23.11
CA SER A 77 -3.28 1.94 -22.33
C SER A 77 -3.18 2.34 -20.86
N ARG A 78 -3.04 1.38 -19.95
CA ARG A 78 -2.83 1.63 -18.53
C ARG A 78 -1.36 1.35 -18.22
N THR A 79 -0.61 2.36 -17.78
CA THR A 79 0.77 2.16 -17.29
C THR A 79 0.84 2.01 -15.78
N ASP A 80 -0.25 2.26 -15.06
CA ASP A 80 -0.27 2.03 -13.62
C ASP A 80 -0.37 0.53 -13.32
N PRO A 81 0.58 -0.03 -12.55
CA PRO A 81 0.54 -1.45 -12.24
C PRO A 81 -0.70 -1.80 -11.40
N ASN A 82 -1.33 -2.94 -11.73
CA ASN A 82 -2.31 -3.57 -10.85
C ASN A 82 -1.58 -4.50 -9.90
N TYR A 83 -1.49 -4.14 -8.63
CA TYR A 83 -0.81 -4.95 -7.64
C TYR A 83 -1.76 -6.02 -7.07
N LEU A 84 -1.18 -7.16 -6.76
CA LEU A 84 -1.83 -8.26 -6.04
C LEU A 84 -1.25 -8.32 -4.63
N LEU A 85 -2.12 -8.32 -3.62
CA LEU A 85 -1.74 -8.52 -2.23
C LEU A 85 -2.31 -9.84 -1.73
N ASN A 86 -1.43 -10.66 -1.15
CA ASN A 86 -1.84 -11.93 -0.58
C ASN A 86 -2.57 -11.70 0.75
N HIS A 87 -3.59 -12.50 1.02
CA HIS A 87 -4.33 -12.52 2.27
C HIS A 87 -4.71 -13.93 2.66
N ASP A 88 -4.99 -14.14 3.95
CA ASP A 88 -5.48 -15.41 4.50
C ASP A 88 -4.63 -16.62 4.09
N LEU A 89 -3.32 -16.42 3.97
CA LEU A 89 -2.39 -17.51 3.66
C LEU A 89 -2.40 -18.51 4.83
N PRO A 90 -2.49 -19.82 4.54
CA PRO A 90 -2.50 -20.85 5.58
C PRO A 90 -1.15 -20.95 6.30
N GLU A 91 -0.07 -20.63 5.59
CA GLU A 91 1.25 -20.44 6.19
C GLU A 91 1.30 -19.05 6.85
N GLY A 92 1.77 -19.02 8.10
CA GLY A 92 1.91 -17.79 8.87
C GLY A 92 3.02 -16.87 8.34
N GLU A 93 3.38 -15.87 9.15
CA GLU A 93 4.51 -14.99 8.84
C GLU A 93 5.81 -15.81 8.65
N THR A 94 6.61 -15.46 7.65
CA THR A 94 7.86 -16.15 7.30
C THR A 94 9.04 -15.18 7.40
N ALA A 95 10.27 -15.68 7.24
CA ALA A 95 11.46 -14.83 7.21
C ALA A 95 11.49 -13.83 6.03
N THR A 96 10.60 -13.99 5.05
CA THR A 96 10.50 -13.12 3.86
C THR A 96 9.08 -12.60 3.64
N SER A 97 8.24 -12.60 4.67
CA SER A 97 6.90 -12.02 4.61
C SER A 97 6.52 -11.37 5.94
N GLN A 98 5.75 -10.29 5.87
CA GLN A 98 5.20 -9.62 7.03
C GLN A 98 3.67 -9.64 6.96
N ARG A 99 3.01 -10.09 8.03
CA ARG A 99 1.54 -10.05 8.17
C ARG A 99 1.07 -8.74 8.80
N THR A 100 -0.21 -8.66 9.18
CA THR A 100 -0.78 -7.53 9.93
C THR A 100 -0.81 -6.23 9.12
N TRP A 101 -0.96 -6.36 7.80
CA TRP A 101 -1.31 -5.26 6.92
C TRP A 101 -2.82 -5.25 6.68
N PHE A 102 -3.41 -4.06 6.67
CA PHE A 102 -4.86 -3.90 6.57
C PHE A 102 -5.22 -2.78 5.59
N PHE A 103 -6.38 -2.94 4.97
CA PHE A 103 -7.10 -1.92 4.25
C PHE A 103 -7.86 -1.04 5.24
N CYS A 104 -7.81 0.29 5.05
CA CYS A 104 -8.66 1.21 5.78
C CYS A 104 -9.87 1.63 4.94
N ARG A 105 -11.10 1.34 5.39
CA ARG A 105 -12.32 1.67 4.62
C ARG A 105 -12.66 3.16 4.50
N LYS A 106 -11.92 4.04 5.18
CA LYS A 106 -12.13 5.51 5.13
C LYS A 106 -11.21 6.19 4.13
N CYS A 107 -9.90 5.91 4.20
CA CYS A 107 -8.91 6.49 3.29
C CYS A 107 -8.51 5.57 2.13
N PHE A 108 -8.95 4.31 2.17
CA PHE A 108 -8.61 3.26 1.21
C PHE A 108 -7.14 2.88 1.13
N GLY A 109 -6.31 3.47 1.99
CA GLY A 109 -4.88 3.18 2.08
C GLY A 109 -4.60 1.86 2.79
N LEU A 110 -3.49 1.24 2.39
CA LEU A 110 -2.87 0.13 3.10
C LEU A 110 -2.06 0.64 4.30
N PHE A 111 -2.33 0.10 5.48
CA PHE A 111 -1.64 0.46 6.73
C PHE A 111 -1.20 -0.79 7.51
N TYR A 112 -0.16 -0.64 8.33
CA TYR A 112 0.33 -1.69 9.20
C TYR A 112 -0.33 -1.57 10.57
N GLY A 113 -0.87 -2.67 11.10
CA GLY A 113 -1.62 -2.70 12.36
C GLY A 113 -0.89 -3.34 13.53
N GLY A 114 0.42 -3.60 13.42
CA GLY A 114 1.20 -4.32 14.45
C GLY A 114 1.68 -3.45 15.61
N PHE A 115 1.44 -2.14 15.58
CA PHE A 115 1.80 -1.21 16.66
C PHE A 115 0.57 -0.79 17.49
N PRO A 116 0.76 -0.35 18.76
CA PRO A 116 -0.33 0.18 19.58
C PRO A 116 -1.05 1.38 18.98
N SER A 117 -0.32 2.24 18.25
CA SER A 117 -0.86 3.29 17.40
C SER A 117 -0.72 2.89 15.94
N GLN A 118 -1.80 2.99 15.18
CA GLN A 118 -1.85 2.58 13.76
C GLN A 118 -1.63 3.76 12.80
N GLY A 119 -1.30 4.94 13.34
CA GLY A 119 -1.16 6.19 12.60
C GLY A 119 -2.49 6.92 12.35
N VAL A 120 -2.37 8.08 11.69
CA VAL A 120 -3.50 8.98 11.39
C VAL A 120 -4.12 8.64 10.05
N CYS A 121 -5.45 8.47 10.04
CA CYS A 121 -6.20 8.31 8.82
C CYS A 121 -6.37 9.66 8.10
N ALA A 122 -6.21 9.67 6.78
CA ALA A 122 -6.45 10.88 5.96
C ALA A 122 -7.90 11.40 6.03
N ALA A 123 -8.85 10.55 6.42
CA ALA A 123 -10.24 10.95 6.68
C ALA A 123 -10.45 11.50 8.11
N GLY A 124 -9.41 11.61 8.92
CA GLY A 124 -9.45 11.96 10.33
C GLY A 124 -9.52 10.74 11.27
N GLY A 125 -8.97 10.91 12.47
CA GLY A 125 -8.91 9.86 13.50
C GLY A 125 -8.00 8.69 13.13
N GLY A 126 -8.24 7.52 13.74
CA GLY A 126 -7.50 6.29 13.47
C GLY A 126 -8.00 5.52 12.25
N HIS A 127 -7.13 4.66 11.71
CA HIS A 127 -7.48 3.73 10.64
C HIS A 127 -8.59 2.76 11.06
N ASP A 128 -9.40 2.35 10.09
CA ASP A 128 -10.57 1.48 10.29
C ASP A 128 -10.47 0.24 9.41
N ARG A 129 -10.15 -0.90 10.03
CA ARG A 129 -9.95 -2.20 9.37
C ARG A 129 -11.23 -3.03 9.23
N GLU A 130 -12.39 -2.49 9.55
CA GLU A 130 -13.64 -3.23 9.38
C GLU A 130 -13.82 -3.67 7.92
N GLY A 131 -14.05 -4.97 7.72
CA GLY A 131 -14.16 -5.58 6.38
C GLY A 131 -12.82 -5.74 5.64
N SER A 132 -11.69 -5.46 6.27
CA SER A 132 -10.37 -5.77 5.71
C SER A 132 -10.02 -7.24 5.89
N PHE A 133 -9.37 -7.83 4.89
CA PHE A 133 -8.52 -9.00 5.12
C PHE A 133 -7.29 -8.63 5.96
N GLU A 134 -6.62 -9.62 6.53
CA GLU A 134 -5.23 -9.44 6.98
C GLU A 134 -4.29 -9.80 5.82
N PHE A 135 -3.63 -8.79 5.27
CA PHE A 135 -2.72 -8.96 4.16
C PHE A 135 -1.32 -9.38 4.65
N MET A 136 -0.66 -10.16 3.81
CA MET A 136 0.71 -10.59 3.98
C MET A 136 1.55 -10.05 2.82
N LEU A 137 2.53 -9.22 3.14
CA LEU A 137 3.42 -8.62 2.15
C LEU A 137 4.76 -9.33 2.15
N ALA A 138 5.19 -9.78 0.97
CA ALA A 138 6.53 -10.33 0.80
C ALA A 138 7.56 -9.20 0.94
N HIS A 139 8.66 -9.47 1.65
CA HIS A 139 9.80 -8.57 1.70
C HIS A 139 11.09 -9.31 1.38
N ALA A 140 12.05 -8.57 0.87
CA ALA A 140 13.35 -9.12 0.60
C ALA A 140 14.11 -9.44 1.90
N PRO A 141 14.97 -10.48 1.89
CA PRO A 141 15.97 -10.64 2.93
C PRO A 141 16.95 -9.46 2.86
N VAL A 142 17.42 -9.02 4.02
CA VAL A 142 18.21 -7.78 4.25
C VAL A 142 19.52 -7.68 3.42
N ALA A 143 19.88 -8.71 2.66
CA ALA A 143 21.16 -8.84 1.94
C ALA A 143 21.10 -8.61 0.42
N SER A 144 19.94 -8.41 -0.22
CA SER A 144 19.91 -8.24 -1.68
C SER A 144 20.20 -6.81 -2.12
N THR A 145 21.47 -6.53 -2.40
CA THR A 145 21.94 -5.34 -3.13
C THR A 145 21.45 -5.43 -4.58
N GLY A 146 20.27 -4.92 -4.88
CA GLY A 146 19.76 -4.90 -6.25
C GLY A 146 18.25 -5.01 -6.31
N PHE A 147 17.57 -3.96 -5.89
CA PHE A 147 16.12 -3.86 -6.00
C PHE A 147 15.79 -3.16 -7.33
N GLY A 148 15.10 -3.85 -8.25
CA GLY A 148 14.51 -3.24 -9.47
C GLY A 148 13.28 -2.38 -9.18
N ASP A 149 12.57 -1.95 -10.22
CA ASP A 149 11.48 -0.96 -10.13
C ASP A 149 10.16 -1.49 -9.50
N ASP A 150 10.13 -2.74 -9.04
CA ASP A 150 8.95 -3.40 -8.45
C ASP A 150 8.91 -3.36 -6.90
N ASN A 151 9.83 -2.63 -6.27
CA ASN A 151 10.00 -2.62 -4.82
C ASN A 151 9.28 -1.43 -4.17
N VAL A 152 8.41 -1.71 -3.21
CA VAL A 152 7.60 -0.75 -2.43
C VAL A 152 7.96 -0.88 -0.96
N ALA A 153 8.27 0.20 -0.22
CA ALA A 153 8.50 0.12 1.23
C ALA A 153 8.76 1.49 1.88
N ILE A 154 8.54 1.79 3.17
CA ILE A 154 7.66 1.30 4.28
C ILE A 154 7.30 2.54 5.09
N PRO A 155 6.07 2.69 5.63
CA PRO A 155 5.78 3.68 6.67
C PRO A 155 6.10 3.11 8.06
N VAL A 156 6.75 3.90 8.90
CA VAL A 156 6.83 3.61 10.34
C VAL A 156 6.88 4.93 11.09
N ASN A 157 5.84 5.07 11.90
CA ASN A 157 5.65 5.88 13.10
C ASN A 157 6.03 7.36 13.02
N GLU A 158 5.00 8.20 13.16
CA GLU A 158 5.07 9.47 13.90
C GLU A 158 4.19 9.32 15.15
#